data_AF-A0A164MDM9-F1
#
_entry.id   AF-A0A164MDM9-F1
#
_cell.length_a   1.000
_cell.length_b   1.000
_cell.length_c   1.000
_cell.angle_alpha   90.00
_cell.angle_beta   90.00
_cell.angle_gamma   90.00
#
_symmetry.space_group_name_H-M   'P 1'
#
loop_
_entity.id
_entity.type
_entity.pdbx_description
1 polymer ?
#
loop_
_entity_poly.entity_id
_entity_poly.type
_entity_poly.pdbx_seq_one_letter_code
_entity_poly.pdbx_strand_id
1 'polypeptide(L)'
;LFVAKRFLNIGHSAPVNPDQNRDNLVGDAQGLKQGQWFLKEFYNRCEAAGVVVPLGEPMSSPGLPVVDPSAPPSVVSSVEMDDLLAFDGVYWMVEPLSDVQFAKHCGSMAWPLPKTKLEKILHAFVHFVYEQSNKTVVVADIQSNELINGKAQSKEIVFDIMTHTPEMTSGVGDCGDEGIEAFLTQHQCQDLCQDLGLHLLNCEDNDGESDSDRDEEDRPRRNPRRAAKK
;
A
#
# COMPACT_ATOMS: atom_id res chain seq x y z
N LEU A 1 18.37 -11.06 -18.74
CA LEU A 1 18.49 -12.00 -17.61
C LEU A 1 17.20 -11.91 -16.79
N PHE A 2 16.73 -13.02 -16.26
CA PHE A 2 15.48 -13.10 -15.49
C PHE A 2 15.76 -13.78 -14.15
N VAL A 3 14.93 -13.51 -13.15
CA VAL A 3 14.88 -14.24 -11.88
C VAL A 3 13.56 -14.99 -11.79
N ALA A 4 13.61 -16.20 -11.22
CA ALA A 4 12.46 -17.03 -10.95
C ALA A 4 12.23 -17.11 -9.43
N LYS A 5 11.00 -16.84 -9.00
CA LYS A 5 10.57 -16.84 -7.59
C LYS A 5 9.56 -17.96 -7.33
N ARG A 6 9.63 -18.52 -6.12
CA ARG A 6 8.68 -19.49 -5.56
C ARG A 6 8.67 -19.39 -4.04
N PHE A 7 7.58 -19.82 -3.43
CA PHE A 7 7.46 -19.97 -2.00
C PHE A 7 7.97 -21.36 -1.55
N LEU A 8 8.80 -21.38 -0.51
CA LEU A 8 9.30 -22.61 0.12
C LEU A 8 8.67 -22.83 1.50
N ASN A 9 8.61 -21.78 2.29
CA ASN A 9 7.96 -21.73 3.59
C ASN A 9 7.36 -20.32 3.76
N ILE A 10 6.17 -20.23 4.34
CA ILE A 10 5.42 -18.98 4.55
C ILE A 10 5.08 -18.73 6.03
N GLY A 11 5.89 -19.26 6.95
CA GLY A 11 5.70 -19.12 8.39
C GLY A 11 4.90 -20.25 9.05
N HIS A 12 4.64 -21.33 8.31
CA HIS A 12 4.00 -22.54 8.84
C HIS A 12 5.02 -23.67 9.09
N SER A 13 4.63 -24.68 9.88
CA SER A 13 5.47 -25.82 10.22
C SER A 13 5.72 -26.78 9.05
N ALA A 14 4.86 -26.75 8.02
CA ALA A 14 4.99 -27.56 6.82
C ALA A 14 5.49 -26.73 5.62
N PRO A 15 6.28 -27.32 4.70
CA PRO A 15 6.63 -26.70 3.42
C PRO A 15 5.39 -26.39 2.57
N VAL A 16 5.52 -25.39 1.70
CA VAL A 16 4.47 -25.03 0.74
C VAL A 16 4.42 -26.09 -0.37
N ASN A 17 3.26 -26.71 -0.59
CA ASN A 17 3.07 -27.65 -1.69
C ASN A 17 2.89 -26.94 -3.05
N PRO A 18 2.98 -27.63 -4.19
CA PRO A 18 2.91 -26.99 -5.51
C PRO A 18 1.63 -26.19 -5.79
N ASP A 19 0.45 -26.67 -5.38
CA ASP A 19 -0.82 -25.95 -5.56
C ASP A 19 -0.88 -24.69 -4.70
N GLN A 20 -0.47 -24.77 -3.43
CA GLN A 20 -0.36 -23.62 -2.55
C GLN A 20 0.63 -22.59 -3.12
N ASN A 21 1.77 -23.04 -3.64
CA ASN A 21 2.73 -22.17 -4.28
C ASN A 21 2.12 -21.49 -5.52
N ARG A 22 1.39 -22.21 -6.37
CA ARG A 22 0.66 -21.61 -7.51
C ARG A 22 -0.29 -20.52 -7.03
N ASP A 23 -1.13 -20.82 -6.05
CA ASP A 23 -2.17 -19.90 -5.58
C ASP A 23 -1.54 -18.65 -4.93
N ASN A 24 -0.45 -18.81 -4.16
CA ASN A 24 0.34 -17.70 -3.62
C ASN A 24 0.97 -16.84 -4.73
N LEU A 25 1.57 -17.46 -5.76
CA LEU A 25 2.15 -16.73 -6.89
C LEU A 25 1.07 -15.97 -7.70
N VAL A 26 -0.15 -16.51 -7.79
CA VAL A 26 -1.29 -15.82 -8.40
C VAL A 26 -1.69 -14.61 -7.54
N GLY A 27 -1.73 -14.76 -6.21
CA GLY A 27 -1.93 -13.66 -5.26
C GLY A 27 -0.92 -12.54 -5.43
N ASP A 28 0.38 -12.85 -5.43
CA ASP A 28 1.46 -11.89 -5.68
C ASP A 28 1.28 -11.17 -7.02
N ALA A 29 0.98 -11.91 -8.09
CA ALA A 29 0.77 -11.32 -9.41
C ALA A 29 -0.46 -10.39 -9.46
N GLN A 30 -1.52 -10.70 -8.71
CA GLN A 30 -2.70 -9.84 -8.55
C GLN A 30 -2.35 -8.58 -7.74
N GLY A 31 -1.65 -8.74 -6.61
CA GLY A 31 -1.17 -7.63 -5.77
C GLY A 31 -0.29 -6.66 -6.55
N LEU A 32 0.64 -7.17 -7.37
CA LEU A 32 1.46 -6.34 -8.26
C LEU A 32 0.60 -5.55 -9.24
N LYS A 33 -0.35 -6.19 -9.94
CA LYS A 33 -1.25 -5.47 -10.87
C LYS A 33 -2.11 -4.42 -10.17
N GLN A 34 -2.60 -4.71 -8.97
CA GLN A 34 -3.36 -3.77 -8.17
C GLN A 34 -2.49 -2.58 -7.74
N GLY A 35 -1.26 -2.84 -7.30
CA GLY A 35 -0.27 -1.82 -6.99
C GLY A 35 0.05 -0.93 -8.19
N GLN A 36 0.19 -1.50 -9.40
CA GLN A 36 0.39 -0.74 -10.63
C GLN A 36 -0.79 0.19 -10.91
N TRP A 37 -2.02 -0.30 -10.73
CA TRP A 37 -3.21 0.52 -10.89
C TRP A 37 -3.26 1.67 -9.87
N PHE A 38 -3.04 1.38 -8.58
CA PHE A 38 -3.01 2.40 -7.54
C PHE A 38 -1.92 3.45 -7.77
N LEU A 39 -0.73 3.02 -8.18
CA LEU A 39 0.37 3.94 -8.44
C LEU A 39 0.05 4.86 -9.62
N LYS A 40 -0.60 4.35 -10.67
CA LYS A 40 -1.13 5.17 -11.77
C LYS A 40 -2.14 6.21 -11.27
N GLU A 41 -3.11 5.81 -10.45
CA GLU A 41 -4.10 6.74 -9.91
C GLU A 41 -3.47 7.76 -8.95
N PHE A 42 -2.44 7.37 -8.21
CA PHE A 42 -1.66 8.27 -7.38
C PHE A 42 -0.96 9.35 -8.23
N TYR A 43 -0.34 8.99 -9.35
CA TYR A 43 0.22 9.99 -10.28
C TYR A 43 -0.83 10.95 -10.81
N ASN A 44 -2.00 10.44 -11.22
CA ASN A 44 -3.10 11.28 -11.70
C ASN A 44 -3.50 12.30 -10.61
N ARG A 45 -3.55 11.86 -9.34
CA ARG A 45 -3.85 12.73 -8.20
C ARG A 45 -2.75 13.77 -7.97
N CYS A 46 -1.48 13.37 -8.02
CA CYS A 46 -0.36 14.29 -7.87
C CYS A 46 -0.32 15.33 -8.99
N GLU A 47 -0.54 14.93 -10.24
CA GLU A 47 -0.58 15.84 -11.39
C GLU A 47 -1.74 16.85 -11.25
N ALA A 48 -2.93 16.39 -10.84
CA ALA A 48 -4.06 17.28 -10.58
C ALA A 48 -3.79 18.29 -9.44
N ALA A 49 -2.96 17.91 -8.46
CA ALA A 49 -2.50 18.78 -7.37
C ALA A 49 -1.26 19.62 -7.73
N GLY A 50 -0.69 19.49 -8.94
CA GLY A 50 0.52 20.20 -9.35
C GLY A 50 1.82 19.70 -8.71
N VAL A 51 1.83 18.47 -8.17
CA VAL A 51 2.98 17.82 -7.53
C VAL A 51 3.76 16.97 -8.52
N VAL A 52 5.08 17.16 -8.60
CA VAL A 52 5.97 16.31 -9.41
C VAL A 52 6.54 15.18 -8.55
N VAL A 53 6.26 13.94 -8.97
CA VAL A 53 6.71 12.71 -8.30
C VAL A 53 7.78 11.98 -9.15
N PRO A 54 8.99 11.74 -8.61
CA PRO A 54 10.09 11.04 -9.30
C PRO A 54 9.99 9.49 -9.23
N LEU A 55 8.80 8.94 -8.99
CA LEU A 55 8.60 7.50 -9.11
C LEU A 55 8.59 7.14 -10.62
N GLY A 56 9.11 5.98 -10.98
CA GLY A 56 8.98 5.42 -12.32
C GLY A 56 7.73 4.59 -12.48
N GLU A 57 7.43 4.23 -13.74
CA GLU A 57 6.45 3.18 -13.97
C GLU A 57 6.92 1.92 -13.21
N PRO A 58 6.05 1.30 -12.40
CA PRO A 58 6.39 0.11 -11.64
C PRO A 58 6.92 -0.98 -12.59
N MET A 59 8.10 -1.53 -12.29
CA MET A 59 8.75 -2.53 -13.13
C MET A 59 7.99 -3.85 -13.13
N SER A 60 8.11 -4.52 -14.27
CA SER A 60 7.81 -5.93 -14.51
C SER A 60 6.33 -6.25 -14.45
N SER A 61 5.67 -6.37 -15.61
CA SER A 61 4.53 -7.27 -15.70
C SER A 61 5.01 -8.63 -15.15
N PRO A 62 4.47 -9.16 -14.05
CA PRO A 62 4.88 -10.47 -13.60
C PRO A 62 4.67 -11.44 -14.77
N GLY A 63 5.73 -12.15 -15.15
CA GLY A 63 5.58 -13.29 -16.02
C GLY A 63 4.54 -14.21 -15.39
N LEU A 64 3.57 -14.67 -16.19
CA LEU A 64 2.60 -15.65 -15.73
C LEU A 64 3.34 -16.84 -15.10
N PRO A 65 2.75 -17.52 -14.09
CA PRO A 65 3.33 -18.71 -13.52
C PRO A 65 3.76 -19.68 -14.63
N VAL A 66 5.06 -19.94 -14.74
CA VAL A 66 5.59 -20.90 -15.71
C VAL A 66 5.65 -22.25 -15.02
N VAL A 67 5.02 -23.24 -15.64
CA VAL A 67 5.15 -24.64 -15.24
C VAL A 67 6.46 -25.17 -15.80
N ASP A 68 7.30 -25.73 -14.94
CA ASP A 68 8.40 -26.59 -15.39
C ASP A 68 7.88 -28.03 -15.47
N PRO A 69 7.62 -28.57 -16.67
CA PRO A 69 7.16 -29.94 -16.86
C PRO A 69 8.32 -30.95 -16.84
N SER A 70 9.58 -30.51 -16.70
CA SER A 70 10.73 -31.37 -16.93
C SER A 70 11.07 -32.25 -15.73
N ALA A 71 11.16 -33.56 -16.00
CA ALA A 71 11.83 -34.51 -15.14
C ALA A 71 13.27 -34.73 -15.64
N PRO A 72 14.27 -34.85 -14.75
CA PRO A 72 14.15 -34.76 -13.28
C PRO A 72 14.19 -33.30 -12.76
N PRO A 73 13.60 -33.04 -11.59
CA PRO A 73 13.60 -31.71 -10.97
C PRO A 73 15.03 -31.21 -10.76
N SER A 74 15.25 -29.91 -11.00
CA SER A 74 16.51 -29.29 -10.61
C SER A 74 16.64 -29.29 -9.08
N VAL A 75 17.86 -29.41 -8.54
CA VAL A 75 18.11 -29.35 -7.08
C VAL A 75 17.51 -28.09 -6.43
N VAL A 76 17.33 -27.01 -7.20
CA VAL A 76 16.78 -25.72 -6.75
C VAL A 76 15.27 -25.79 -6.50
N SER A 77 14.56 -26.77 -7.08
CA SER A 77 13.13 -26.91 -6.86
C SER A 77 12.79 -27.58 -5.53
N SER A 78 13.71 -28.25 -4.82
CA SER A 78 13.41 -28.88 -3.52
C SER A 78 12.06 -29.61 -3.48
N VAL A 79 11.66 -30.24 -4.59
CA VAL A 79 10.37 -30.93 -4.76
C VAL A 79 10.70 -32.41 -4.85
N GLU A 80 10.06 -33.22 -4.03
CA GLU A 80 10.24 -34.67 -4.07
C GLU A 80 9.58 -35.24 -5.33
N MET A 81 10.09 -36.36 -5.84
CA MET A 81 9.53 -36.97 -7.06
C MET A 81 8.05 -37.34 -6.91
N ASP A 82 7.61 -37.69 -5.69
CA ASP A 82 6.22 -38.02 -5.39
C ASP A 82 5.28 -36.81 -5.54
N ASP A 83 5.77 -35.58 -5.27
CA ASP A 83 5.00 -34.36 -5.49
C ASP A 83 4.81 -34.08 -6.99
N LEU A 84 5.82 -34.36 -7.84
CA LEU A 84 5.68 -34.20 -9.30
C LEU A 84 4.67 -35.17 -9.92
N LEU A 85 4.39 -36.29 -9.26
CA LEU A 85 3.38 -37.25 -9.69
C LEU A 85 1.98 -36.89 -9.16
N ALA A 86 1.91 -36.15 -8.05
CA ALA A 86 0.66 -35.73 -7.42
C ALA A 86 0.13 -34.40 -7.95
N PHE A 87 0.98 -33.56 -8.54
CA PHE A 87 0.65 -32.20 -9.00
C PHE A 87 1.06 -31.98 -10.46
N ASP A 88 0.44 -30.99 -11.13
CA ASP A 88 0.69 -30.65 -12.55
C ASP A 88 2.10 -30.05 -12.84
N GLY A 89 2.97 -29.96 -11.82
CA GLY A 89 4.36 -29.51 -11.94
C GLY A 89 4.75 -28.46 -10.90
N VAL A 90 5.88 -27.79 -11.11
CA VAL A 90 6.40 -26.71 -10.27
C VAL A 90 6.11 -25.36 -10.91
N TYR A 91 5.55 -24.43 -10.15
CA TYR A 91 5.19 -23.10 -10.59
C TYR A 91 6.23 -22.05 -10.18
N TRP A 92 6.58 -21.15 -11.10
CA TRP A 92 7.52 -20.07 -10.86
C TRP A 92 6.97 -18.74 -11.37
N MET A 93 7.14 -17.66 -10.60
CA MET A 93 6.96 -16.30 -11.11
C MET A 93 8.28 -15.80 -11.68
N VAL A 94 8.25 -15.27 -12.91
CA VAL A 94 9.45 -14.82 -13.62
C VAL A 94 9.40 -13.32 -13.83
N GLU A 95 10.48 -12.63 -13.48
CA GLU A 95 10.64 -11.19 -13.67
C GLU A 95 12.04 -10.85 -14.20
N PRO A 96 12.22 -9.71 -14.89
CA PRO A 96 13.54 -9.19 -15.24
C PRO A 96 14.46 -9.11 -14.03
N LEU A 97 15.70 -9.60 -14.17
CA LEU A 97 16.70 -9.48 -13.13
C LEU A 97 17.15 -8.01 -13.02
N SER A 98 17.03 -7.43 -11.82
CA SER A 98 17.64 -6.15 -11.48
C SER A 98 19.00 -6.39 -10.82
N ASP A 99 20.07 -5.80 -11.37
CA ASP A 99 21.43 -5.86 -10.83
C ASP A 99 21.78 -4.63 -9.96
N VAL A 100 20.73 -3.93 -9.48
CA VAL A 100 20.86 -2.67 -8.75
C VAL A 100 20.62 -2.90 -7.26
N GLN A 101 21.39 -2.22 -6.41
CA GLN A 101 21.11 -2.15 -4.97
C GLN A 101 19.70 -1.62 -4.75
N PHE A 102 18.97 -2.23 -3.81
CA PHE A 102 17.63 -1.81 -3.44
C PHE A 102 17.60 -1.18 -2.04
N ALA A 103 16.61 -0.33 -1.81
CA ALA A 103 16.29 0.25 -0.52
C ALA A 103 14.93 -0.26 -0.04
N LYS A 104 14.85 -0.62 1.24
CA LYS A 104 13.59 -0.95 1.92
C LYS A 104 13.10 0.28 2.68
N HIS A 105 11.87 0.70 2.41
CA HIS A 105 11.30 1.96 2.92
C HIS A 105 10.37 1.73 4.11
N CYS A 106 9.63 0.63 4.11
CA CYS A 106 8.84 0.19 5.25
C CYS A 106 8.87 -1.34 5.38
N GLY A 107 8.51 -1.84 6.55
CA GLY A 107 8.28 -3.27 6.77
C GLY A 107 6.81 -3.62 6.60
N SER A 108 6.46 -4.88 6.87
CA SER A 108 5.06 -5.30 7.02
C SER A 108 4.35 -4.56 8.17
N MET A 109 5.00 -4.48 9.34
CA MET A 109 4.38 -3.94 10.57
C MET A 109 5.02 -2.64 11.06
N ALA A 110 5.99 -2.10 10.32
CA ALA A 110 6.83 -1.00 10.77
C ALA A 110 6.82 0.15 9.76
N TRP A 111 6.39 1.31 10.23
CA TRP A 111 6.18 2.53 9.46
C TRP A 111 7.05 3.67 10.04
N PRO A 112 8.36 3.68 9.75
CA PRO A 112 9.28 4.67 10.29
C PRO A 112 8.95 6.07 9.78
N LEU A 113 9.28 7.11 10.56
CA LEU A 113 9.10 8.49 10.10
C LEU A 113 9.91 8.78 8.83
N PRO A 114 9.28 9.35 7.78
CA PRO A 114 9.95 9.57 6.50
C PRO A 114 10.97 10.70 6.62
N LYS A 115 12.21 10.46 6.18
CA LYS A 115 13.35 11.39 6.27
C LYS A 115 13.69 11.99 4.91
N THR A 116 13.51 11.23 3.84
CA THR A 116 13.82 11.65 2.47
C THR A 116 12.57 12.09 1.72
N LYS A 117 12.75 12.82 0.61
CA LYS A 117 11.63 13.20 -0.27
C LYS A 117 10.92 11.96 -0.83
N LEU A 118 11.68 10.93 -1.20
CA LEU A 118 11.14 9.67 -1.68
C LEU A 118 10.27 8.98 -0.63
N GLU A 119 10.78 8.84 0.60
CA GLU A 119 10.00 8.23 1.70
C GLU A 119 8.71 9.01 1.98
N LYS A 120 8.75 10.36 1.96
CA LYS A 120 7.53 11.19 2.10
C LYS A 120 6.51 10.91 1.00
N ILE A 121 6.96 10.71 -0.23
CA ILE A 121 6.10 10.32 -1.36
C ILE A 121 5.51 8.94 -1.14
N LEU A 122 6.33 7.95 -0.74
CA LEU A 122 5.87 6.58 -0.49
C LEU A 122 4.86 6.51 0.66
N HIS A 123 5.07 7.29 1.72
CA HIS A 123 4.10 7.43 2.81
C HIS A 123 2.78 8.03 2.35
N ALA A 124 2.83 9.10 1.54
CA ALA A 124 1.62 9.69 0.96
C ALA A 124 0.93 8.74 -0.03
N PHE A 125 1.70 7.92 -0.76
CA PHE A 125 1.16 6.87 -1.63
C PHE A 125 0.39 5.81 -0.83
N VAL A 126 0.95 5.30 0.27
CA VAL A 126 0.27 4.30 1.12
C VAL A 126 -1.03 4.87 1.67
N HIS A 127 -0.99 6.11 2.17
CA HIS A 127 -2.18 6.81 2.65
C HIS A 127 -3.22 7.02 1.52
N PHE A 128 -2.77 7.43 0.34
CA PHE A 128 -3.64 7.52 -0.83
C PHE A 128 -4.31 6.19 -1.16
N VAL A 129 -3.58 5.07 -1.13
CA VAL A 129 -4.18 3.74 -1.37
C VAL A 129 -5.22 3.40 -0.32
N TYR A 130 -4.94 3.69 0.94
CA TYR A 130 -5.90 3.49 2.02
C TYR A 130 -7.19 4.29 1.78
N GLU A 131 -7.09 5.58 1.47
CA GLU A 131 -8.27 6.40 1.18
C GLU A 131 -8.99 5.96 -0.11
N GLN A 132 -8.24 5.72 -1.19
CA GLN A 132 -8.77 5.34 -2.51
C GLN A 132 -9.45 3.96 -2.51
N SER A 133 -9.02 3.06 -1.62
CA SER A 133 -9.63 1.75 -1.42
C SER A 133 -10.86 1.78 -0.51
N ASN A 134 -11.34 2.95 -0.10
CA ASN A 134 -12.35 3.09 0.96
C ASN A 134 -11.90 2.44 2.27
N LYS A 135 -10.63 2.62 2.63
CA LYS A 135 -10.05 2.19 3.91
C LYS A 135 -9.91 0.66 4.07
N THR A 136 -9.77 -0.07 2.96
CA THR A 136 -9.68 -1.55 2.99
C THR A 136 -8.35 -2.10 2.50
N VAL A 137 -7.44 -1.28 2.02
CA VAL A 137 -6.12 -1.72 1.54
C VAL A 137 -5.04 -0.80 2.07
N VAL A 138 -4.03 -1.37 2.74
CA VAL A 138 -2.77 -0.69 3.07
C VAL A 138 -1.64 -1.39 2.32
N VAL A 139 -0.89 -0.66 1.50
CA VAL A 139 0.36 -1.18 0.91
C VAL A 139 1.40 -1.28 2.01
N ALA A 140 2.21 -2.32 2.03
CA ALA A 140 3.27 -2.56 3.01
C ALA A 140 4.52 -3.15 2.36
N ASP A 141 5.59 -3.28 3.15
CA ASP A 141 6.89 -3.85 2.75
C ASP A 141 7.49 -3.25 1.46
N ILE A 142 7.36 -1.93 1.31
CA ILE A 142 7.74 -1.22 0.09
C ILE A 142 9.27 -1.23 -0.08
N GLN A 143 9.71 -1.73 -1.24
CA GLN A 143 11.11 -1.72 -1.67
C GLN A 143 11.24 -0.98 -3.00
N SER A 144 12.37 -0.31 -3.21
CA SER A 144 12.67 0.33 -4.49
C SER A 144 14.12 0.22 -4.92
N ASN A 145 14.36 0.41 -6.20
CA ASN A 145 15.68 0.63 -6.77
C ASN A 145 15.69 1.85 -7.70
N GLU A 146 16.85 2.47 -7.82
CA GLU A 146 17.04 3.63 -8.68
C GLU A 146 17.30 3.15 -10.12
N LEU A 147 16.39 3.46 -11.04
CA LEU A 147 16.61 3.26 -12.47
C LEU A 147 17.31 4.48 -13.06
N ILE A 148 18.57 4.29 -13.45
CA ILE A 148 19.34 5.27 -14.21
C ILE A 148 19.04 5.09 -15.70
N ASN A 149 18.02 5.79 -16.20
CA ASN A 149 17.85 5.94 -17.64
C ASN A 149 18.86 6.99 -18.11
N GLY A 150 19.69 6.68 -19.12
CA GLY A 150 20.82 7.51 -19.62
C GLY A 150 20.52 8.96 -20.03
N LYS A 151 19.32 9.47 -19.77
CA LYS A 151 18.93 10.89 -19.76
C LYS A 151 18.77 11.34 -18.30
N ALA A 152 19.82 11.88 -17.67
CA ALA A 152 19.93 12.74 -16.45
C ALA A 152 18.90 12.73 -15.28
N GLN A 153 17.77 12.03 -15.36
CA GLN A 153 16.73 11.92 -14.35
C GLN A 153 16.61 10.44 -14.01
N SER A 154 17.05 10.09 -12.81
CA SER A 154 16.75 8.79 -12.24
C SER A 154 15.28 8.71 -11.84
N LYS A 155 14.72 7.51 -11.97
CA LYS A 155 13.36 7.19 -11.52
C LYS A 155 13.44 6.09 -10.48
N GLU A 156 12.64 6.19 -9.44
CA GLU A 156 12.55 5.17 -8.39
C GLU A 156 11.49 4.14 -8.74
N ILE A 157 11.87 2.87 -8.75
CA ILE A 157 10.98 1.80 -9.16
C ILE A 157 10.64 0.95 -7.96
N VAL A 158 9.36 0.91 -7.63
CA VAL A 158 8.82 0.12 -6.52
C VAL A 158 8.51 -1.30 -6.99
N PHE A 159 8.89 -2.30 -6.20
CA PHE A 159 8.68 -3.71 -6.49
C PHE A 159 8.44 -4.50 -5.19
N ASP A 160 8.01 -5.76 -5.32
CA ASP A 160 7.74 -6.70 -4.21
C ASP A 160 6.91 -6.09 -3.06
N ILE A 161 5.88 -5.31 -3.41
CA ILE A 161 4.97 -4.75 -2.42
C ILE A 161 4.10 -5.85 -1.83
N MET A 162 3.78 -5.73 -0.55
CA MET A 162 2.72 -6.49 0.11
C MET A 162 1.53 -5.58 0.36
N THR A 163 0.39 -6.17 0.73
CA THR A 163 -0.80 -5.42 1.14
C THR A 163 -1.43 -6.03 2.38
N HIS A 164 -2.15 -5.21 3.11
CA HIS A 164 -3.02 -5.63 4.21
C HIS A 164 -4.47 -5.36 3.83
N THR A 165 -5.33 -6.36 4.04
CA THR A 165 -6.77 -6.29 3.77
C THR A 165 -7.56 -6.86 4.93
N PRO A 166 -8.74 -6.33 5.30
CA PRO A 166 -9.48 -6.79 6.49
C PRO A 166 -9.68 -8.32 6.52
N GLU A 167 -10.00 -8.92 5.38
CA GLU A 167 -10.24 -10.36 5.26
C GLU A 167 -8.97 -11.20 5.02
N MET A 168 -7.77 -10.60 5.06
CA MET A 168 -6.47 -11.26 4.81
C MET A 168 -6.40 -11.97 3.44
N THR A 169 -6.96 -11.35 2.41
CA THR A 169 -7.15 -11.96 1.08
C THR A 169 -6.08 -11.60 0.07
N SER A 170 -5.14 -10.71 0.41
CA SER A 170 -4.21 -10.18 -0.58
C SER A 170 -2.94 -11.00 -0.81
N GLY A 171 -2.73 -12.06 -0.03
CA GLY A 171 -1.66 -13.03 -0.24
C GLY A 171 -0.77 -13.23 0.97
N VAL A 172 0.42 -13.78 0.72
CA VAL A 172 1.40 -14.09 1.77
C VAL A 172 1.88 -12.79 2.42
N GLY A 173 1.88 -12.75 3.76
CA GLY A 173 2.29 -11.57 4.52
C GLY A 173 1.17 -10.55 4.77
N ASP A 174 -0.07 -10.83 4.35
CA ASP A 174 -1.24 -10.04 4.74
C ASP A 174 -1.55 -10.25 6.23
N CYS A 175 -1.37 -9.20 7.04
CA CYS A 175 -1.61 -9.21 8.48
C CYS A 175 -3.01 -8.69 8.87
N GLY A 176 -3.92 -8.52 7.91
CA GLY A 176 -5.30 -8.15 8.21
C GLY A 176 -5.43 -6.75 8.81
N ASP A 177 -6.46 -6.60 9.65
CA ASP A 177 -6.70 -5.40 10.44
C ASP A 177 -5.50 -5.04 11.33
N GLU A 178 -4.72 -6.01 11.81
CA GLU A 178 -3.52 -5.72 12.61
C GLU A 178 -2.48 -4.91 11.81
N GLY A 179 -2.29 -5.28 10.55
CA GLY A 179 -1.40 -4.55 9.64
C GLY A 179 -1.93 -3.16 9.28
N ILE A 180 -3.25 -3.04 9.10
CA ILE A 180 -3.92 -1.76 8.84
C ILE A 180 -3.79 -0.84 10.07
N GLU A 181 -4.09 -1.33 11.27
CA GLU A 181 -3.99 -0.58 12.52
C GLU A 181 -2.54 -0.18 12.83
N ALA A 182 -1.57 -1.03 12.52
CA ALA A 182 -0.17 -0.70 12.63
C ALA A 182 0.20 0.50 11.75
N PHE A 183 -0.30 0.55 10.51
CA PHE A 183 -0.16 1.73 9.65
C PHE A 183 -0.86 2.95 10.23
N LEU A 184 -2.14 2.83 10.60
CA LEU A 184 -2.92 3.94 11.13
C LEU A 184 -2.25 4.55 12.35
N THR A 185 -1.81 3.75 13.31
CA THR A 185 -1.17 4.23 14.54
C THR A 185 0.17 4.93 14.29
N GLN A 186 0.94 4.48 13.31
CA GLN A 186 2.31 4.95 13.08
C GLN A 186 2.40 6.06 12.01
N HIS A 187 1.42 6.14 11.10
CA HIS A 187 1.43 7.13 10.02
C HIS A 187 1.28 8.54 10.57
N GLN A 188 2.14 9.44 10.11
CA GLN A 188 2.03 10.87 10.37
C GLN A 188 1.90 11.59 9.04
N CYS A 189 0.74 12.21 8.82
CA CYS A 189 0.47 12.98 7.62
C CYS A 189 1.56 14.04 7.42
N GLN A 190 2.13 14.07 6.21
CA GLN A 190 3.10 15.07 5.79
C GLN A 190 2.42 16.10 4.87
N ASP A 191 3.13 17.16 4.51
CA ASP A 191 2.64 18.20 3.59
C ASP A 191 2.02 17.60 2.32
N LEU A 192 2.66 16.57 1.74
CA LEU A 192 2.14 15.91 0.55
C LEU A 192 0.78 15.22 0.77
N CYS A 193 0.50 14.66 1.94
CA CYS A 193 -0.84 14.09 2.21
C CYS A 193 -1.91 15.19 2.15
N GLN A 194 -1.58 16.38 2.65
CA GLN A 194 -2.47 17.54 2.65
C GLN A 194 -2.62 18.13 1.24
N ASP A 195 -1.52 18.27 0.50
CA ASP A 195 -1.51 18.75 -0.88
C ASP A 195 -2.39 17.87 -1.80
N LEU A 196 -2.46 16.57 -1.52
CA LEU A 196 -3.30 15.61 -2.25
C LEU A 196 -4.77 15.58 -1.77
N GLY A 197 -5.10 16.37 -0.75
CA GLY A 197 -6.44 16.45 -0.17
C GLY A 197 -6.87 15.17 0.53
N LEU A 198 -5.94 14.42 1.12
CA LEU A 198 -6.25 13.22 1.90
C LEU A 198 -6.80 13.60 3.28
N HIS A 199 -7.71 12.79 3.82
CA HIS A 199 -8.20 12.99 5.18
C HIS A 199 -7.04 12.87 6.17
N LEU A 200 -6.94 13.79 7.12
CA LEU A 200 -5.89 13.71 8.12
C LEU A 200 -6.13 12.50 9.03
N LEU A 201 -5.14 11.62 9.10
CA LEU A 201 -5.10 10.52 10.06
C LEU A 201 -4.42 11.01 11.35
N ASN A 202 -4.95 10.57 12.49
CA ASN A 202 -4.45 10.87 13.84
C ASN A 202 -4.39 12.35 14.20
N CYS A 203 -5.29 13.19 13.66
CA CYS A 203 -5.52 14.49 14.29
C CYS A 203 -6.20 14.26 15.64
N GLU A 204 -5.57 14.69 16.74
CA GLU A 204 -6.26 14.78 18.01
C GLU A 204 -7.38 15.80 17.84
N ASP A 205 -8.63 15.33 17.76
CA ASP A 205 -9.83 16.15 17.81
C ASP A 205 -9.87 16.82 19.19
N ASN A 206 -9.23 18.00 19.30
CA ASN A 206 -9.35 18.85 20.47
C ASN A 206 -10.64 19.65 20.34
N ASP A 207 -11.76 18.94 20.44
CA ASP A 207 -13.11 19.49 20.45
C ASP A 207 -13.34 20.11 21.83
N GLY A 208 -12.68 21.23 22.08
CA GLY A 208 -12.97 22.14 23.18
C GLY A 208 -14.32 22.81 22.95
N GLU A 209 -15.41 22.05 23.08
CA GLU A 209 -16.75 22.59 23.09
C GLU A 209 -17.00 23.23 24.48
N SER A 210 -16.62 24.50 24.61
CA SER A 210 -17.17 25.39 25.62
C SER A 210 -17.52 26.72 24.98
N ASP A 211 -18.75 26.84 24.50
CA ASP A 211 -19.37 28.15 24.31
C ASP A 211 -20.86 28.09 24.64
N SER A 212 -21.15 27.93 25.93
CA SER A 212 -22.39 28.42 26.51
C SER A 212 -22.09 29.79 27.13
N ASP A 213 -22.34 30.88 26.39
CA ASP A 213 -23.20 31.97 26.86
C ASP A 213 -23.09 33.26 26.00
N ARG A 214 -24.29 33.76 25.63
CA ARG A 214 -24.69 35.13 25.19
C ARG A 214 -24.56 35.39 23.68
N ASP A 215 -25.61 35.79 22.97
CA ASP A 215 -26.38 37.01 23.22
C ASP A 215 -27.89 36.96 22.92
N GLU A 216 -28.56 37.90 23.59
CA GLU A 216 -29.95 38.32 23.63
C GLU A 216 -30.35 39.14 22.38
N GLU A 217 -31.53 38.90 21.78
CA GLU A 217 -32.45 39.94 21.24
C GLU A 217 -33.58 39.30 20.39
N ASP A 218 -34.83 39.36 20.86
CA ASP A 218 -35.98 39.74 20.01
C ASP A 218 -37.25 39.93 20.86
N ARG A 219 -37.59 41.18 21.23
CA ARG A 219 -38.99 41.57 21.45
C ARG A 219 -39.23 43.03 21.02
N PRO A 220 -40.24 43.29 20.17
CA PRO A 220 -40.48 44.60 19.59
C PRO A 220 -41.20 45.57 20.54
N ARG A 221 -40.79 46.84 20.45
CA ARG A 221 -41.40 48.01 21.09
C ARG A 221 -42.86 48.17 20.70
N ARG A 222 -43.77 48.27 21.69
CA ARG A 222 -45.13 48.82 21.51
C ARG A 222 -45.33 50.04 22.40
N ASN A 223 -45.86 51.08 21.74
CA ASN A 223 -45.97 52.48 22.15
C ASN A 223 -46.88 52.76 23.37
N PRO A 224 -46.76 53.95 24.00
CA PRO A 224 -47.44 54.32 25.24
C PRO A 224 -48.79 55.00 24.99
N ARG A 225 -49.82 54.70 25.80
CA ARG A 225 -50.97 55.59 26.01
C ARG A 225 -51.61 55.45 27.39
N ARG A 226 -51.53 56.58 28.13
CA ARG A 226 -52.58 57.26 28.91
C ARG A 226 -53.28 56.55 30.10
N ALA A 227 -53.09 57.22 31.24
CA ALA A 227 -54.12 57.82 32.11
C ALA A 227 -54.77 56.99 33.24
N ALA A 228 -54.48 57.47 34.45
CA ALA A 228 -55.39 57.74 35.58
C ALA A 228 -56.13 56.58 36.26
N LYS A 229 -55.90 56.43 37.58
CA LYS A 229 -56.84 56.88 38.64
C LYS A 229 -56.38 56.44 40.04
N LYS A 230 -56.48 57.44 40.94
CA LYS A 230 -56.68 57.41 42.40
C LYS A 230 -55.65 56.72 43.29
#